data_AF-D8QXS4-F1
#
_entry.id   AF-D8QXS4-F1
#
_cell.length_a   1.000
_cell.length_b   1.000
_cell.length_c   1.000
_cell.angle_alpha   90.00
_cell.angle_beta   90.00
_cell.angle_gamma   90.00
#
_symmetry.space_group_name_H-M   'P 1'
#
loop_
_entity.id
_entity.type
_entity.pdbx_description
1 polymer ?
#
loop_
_entity_poly.entity_id
_entity_poly.type
_entity_poly.pdbx_seq_one_letter_code
_entity_poly.pdbx_strand_id
1 'polypeptide(L)'
;PPISYLHLHESSNFSMGIFCLPTSSAIPLHDHPGMTVFSRLLYGTLHVRSYDWVDKQPCSDPSKPRLAKLVLDQVMTGPCDSVVLYPNSGGNIHAFTAINSCAILDVLAPPYCPSTGRHCTYYRAFPYSSLAAEMHDDNNDYDDENYVYLVEYKPPDDFVVQNGVYTGPKVK
;
A
#
# COMPACT_ATOMS: atom_id res chain seq x y z
N PRO A 1 20.27 -2.11 -1.28
CA PRO A 1 19.98 -3.17 -0.28
C PRO A 1 18.49 -3.55 -0.35
N PRO A 2 18.13 -4.81 -0.05
CA PRO A 2 16.73 -5.24 0.00
C PRO A 2 16.00 -4.59 1.18
N ILE A 3 14.68 -4.57 1.11
CA ILE A 3 13.82 -4.17 2.24
C ILE A 3 13.82 -5.30 3.26
N SER A 4 13.89 -4.97 4.55
CA SER A 4 13.82 -5.96 5.63
C SER A 4 12.49 -5.84 6.37
N TYR A 5 11.80 -6.96 6.58
CA TYR A 5 10.62 -7.06 7.44
C TYR A 5 11.00 -7.68 8.78
N LEU A 6 10.85 -6.92 9.86
CA LEU A 6 11.02 -7.40 11.22
C LEU A 6 9.65 -7.80 11.76
N HIS A 7 9.42 -9.10 11.90
CA HIS A 7 8.20 -9.62 12.51
C HIS A 7 8.22 -9.39 14.03
N LEU A 8 7.14 -8.82 14.59
CA LEU A 8 7.00 -8.57 16.02
C LEU A 8 5.94 -9.49 16.65
N HIS A 9 4.78 -9.64 16.02
CA HIS A 9 3.66 -10.44 16.53
C HIS A 9 2.72 -10.86 15.39
N GLU A 10 2.07 -12.01 15.52
CA GLU A 10 0.98 -12.43 14.66
C GLU A 10 -0.03 -13.29 15.42
N SER A 11 -1.31 -13.05 15.13
CA SER A 11 -2.47 -13.78 15.64
C SER A 11 -3.57 -13.80 14.57
N SER A 12 -4.70 -14.45 14.86
CA SER A 12 -5.87 -14.37 13.98
C SER A 12 -6.48 -12.98 13.87
N ASN A 13 -6.23 -12.11 14.85
CA ASN A 13 -6.90 -10.81 14.97
C ASN A 13 -6.05 -9.66 14.41
N PHE A 14 -4.73 -9.73 14.60
CA PHE A 14 -3.81 -8.73 14.07
C PHE A 14 -2.39 -9.27 13.93
N SER A 15 -1.60 -8.62 13.08
CA SER A 15 -0.17 -8.80 12.95
C SER A 15 0.54 -7.47 13.12
N MET A 16 1.77 -7.51 13.59
CA MET A 16 2.63 -6.35 13.80
C MET A 16 4.00 -6.62 13.22
N GLY A 17 4.52 -5.68 12.45
CA GLY A 17 5.85 -5.76 11.87
C GLY A 17 6.42 -4.40 11.54
N ILE A 18 7.74 -4.36 11.34
CA ILE A 18 8.47 -3.15 10.95
C ILE A 18 9.12 -3.40 9.60
N PHE A 19 8.81 -2.57 8.61
CA PHE A 19 9.58 -2.53 7.37
C PHE A 19 10.72 -1.54 7.52
N CYS A 20 11.95 -1.99 7.30
CA CYS A 20 13.14 -1.16 7.19
C CYS A 20 13.47 -0.99 5.71
N LEU A 21 13.31 0.23 5.20
CA LEU A 21 13.51 0.56 3.79
C LEU A 21 14.84 1.30 3.64
N PRO A 22 15.81 0.78 2.88
CA PRO A 22 16.98 1.55 2.45
C PRO A 22 16.58 2.76 1.59
N THR A 23 17.44 3.78 1.52
CA THR A 23 17.31 4.90 0.58
C THR A 23 16.96 4.41 -0.83
N SER A 24 15.98 5.05 -1.46
CA SER A 24 15.46 4.77 -2.81
C SER A 24 14.76 3.43 -3.00
N SER A 25 14.61 2.59 -1.96
CA SER A 25 13.78 1.38 -2.05
C SER A 25 12.29 1.75 -2.00
N ALA A 26 11.46 0.89 -2.60
CA ALA A 26 10.03 1.10 -2.64
C ALA A 26 9.25 -0.19 -2.35
N ILE A 27 8.15 -0.04 -1.62
CA ILE A 27 7.06 -1.02 -1.60
C ILE A 27 6.06 -0.54 -2.65
N PRO A 28 5.85 -1.29 -3.75
CA PRO A 28 4.97 -0.88 -4.84
C PRO A 28 3.52 -0.71 -4.38
N LEU A 29 2.69 -0.09 -5.22
CA LEU A 29 1.26 0.04 -4.94
C LEU A 29 0.66 -1.34 -4.66
N HIS A 30 0.02 -1.49 -3.51
CA HIS A 30 -0.63 -2.72 -3.10
C HIS A 30 -1.84 -2.44 -2.22
N ASP A 31 -2.77 -3.39 -2.18
CA ASP A 31 -4.01 -3.29 -1.40
C ASP A 31 -3.99 -4.07 -0.09
N HIS A 32 -5.03 -3.84 0.72
CA HIS A 32 -5.24 -4.46 2.03
C HIS A 32 -6.70 -4.96 2.13
N PRO A 33 -7.06 -6.08 1.47
CA PRO A 33 -8.46 -6.50 1.31
C PRO A 33 -9.15 -6.81 2.64
N GLY A 34 -10.18 -6.03 2.99
CA GLY A 34 -10.95 -6.24 4.22
C GLY A 34 -10.19 -5.92 5.50
N MET A 35 -9.09 -5.17 5.41
CA MET A 35 -8.19 -4.88 6.53
C MET A 35 -8.26 -3.42 6.95
N THR A 36 -8.05 -3.17 8.25
CA THR A 36 -7.68 -1.86 8.79
C THR A 36 -6.20 -1.91 9.13
N VAL A 37 -5.43 -0.93 8.69
CA VAL A 37 -3.98 -0.89 8.95
C VAL A 37 -3.61 0.44 9.60
N PHE A 38 -2.86 0.33 10.70
CA PHE A 38 -2.22 1.46 11.36
C PHE A 38 -0.76 1.47 11.00
N SER A 39 -0.28 2.59 10.45
CA SER A 39 1.10 2.76 10.04
C SER A 39 1.72 3.96 10.73
N ARG A 40 2.95 3.80 11.24
CA ARG A 40 3.72 4.89 11.86
C ARG A 40 5.16 4.88 11.36
N LEU A 41 5.59 5.99 10.77
CA LEU A 41 6.98 6.21 10.42
C LEU A 41 7.79 6.48 11.70
N LEU A 42 8.68 5.56 12.04
CA LEU A 42 9.49 5.61 13.27
C LEU A 42 10.67 6.58 13.12
N TYR A 43 11.33 6.57 11.96
CA TYR A 43 12.40 7.49 11.59
C TYR A 43 12.56 7.56 10.07
N GLY A 44 13.34 8.53 9.60
CA GLY A 44 13.69 8.68 8.19
C GLY A 44 12.64 9.46 7.39
N THR A 45 12.74 9.42 6.08
CA THR A 45 11.85 10.17 5.18
C THR A 45 11.38 9.26 4.06
N LEU A 46 10.07 9.21 3.83
CA LEU A 46 9.49 8.49 2.69
C LEU A 46 8.42 9.33 2.02
N HIS A 47 8.21 9.05 0.75
CA HIS A 47 7.06 9.48 -0.01
C HIS A 47 5.98 8.40 0.08
N VAL A 48 4.76 8.81 0.43
CA VAL A 48 3.58 7.96 0.41
C VAL A 48 2.65 8.46 -0.67
N ARG A 49 2.15 7.51 -1.47
CA ARG A 49 1.02 7.77 -2.37
C ARG A 49 -0.05 6.71 -2.14
N SER A 50 -1.30 7.13 -1.94
CA SER A 50 -2.41 6.22 -1.67
C SER A 50 -3.69 6.58 -2.39
N TYR A 51 -4.53 5.58 -2.60
CA TYR A 51 -5.77 5.66 -3.36
C TYR A 51 -6.87 4.82 -2.71
N ASP A 52 -8.11 5.18 -3.00
CA ASP A 52 -9.29 4.34 -2.76
C ASP A 52 -10.02 4.11 -4.07
N TRP A 53 -10.68 2.95 -4.20
CA TRP A 53 -11.52 2.66 -5.35
C TRP A 53 -12.69 3.65 -5.45
N VAL A 54 -12.97 4.14 -6.66
CA VAL A 54 -14.14 5.00 -6.91
C VAL A 54 -15.43 4.20 -6.77
N ASP A 55 -15.49 3.03 -7.40
CA ASP A 55 -16.56 2.06 -7.20
C ASP A 55 -16.22 1.14 -6.03
N LYS A 56 -17.16 0.95 -5.10
CA LYS A 56 -17.02 0.07 -3.93
C LYS A 56 -17.38 -1.38 -4.22
N GLN A 57 -17.90 -1.69 -5.40
CA GLN A 57 -18.20 -3.07 -5.78
C GLN A 57 -16.91 -3.86 -6.07
N PRO A 58 -16.89 -5.16 -5.78
CA PRO A 58 -15.76 -6.00 -6.18
C PRO A 58 -15.64 -6.02 -7.71
N CYS A 59 -14.42 -5.88 -8.23
CA CYS A 59 -14.21 -6.05 -9.67
C CYS A 59 -14.47 -7.51 -10.04
N SER A 60 -15.30 -7.75 -11.04
CA SER A 60 -15.56 -9.09 -11.56
C SER A 60 -14.40 -9.64 -12.41
N ASP A 61 -13.52 -8.77 -12.89
CA ASP A 61 -12.39 -9.12 -13.76
C ASP A 61 -11.10 -8.40 -13.30
N PRO A 62 -10.17 -9.11 -12.61
CA PRO A 62 -8.91 -8.55 -12.12
C PRO A 62 -8.00 -7.99 -13.22
N SER A 63 -8.20 -8.43 -14.48
CA SER A 63 -7.39 -7.99 -15.62
C SER A 63 -7.77 -6.61 -16.15
N LYS A 64 -8.91 -6.06 -15.73
CA LYS A 64 -9.40 -4.77 -16.20
C LYS A 64 -8.85 -3.61 -15.38
N PRO A 65 -8.47 -2.50 -16.03
CA PRO A 65 -8.18 -1.26 -15.32
C PRO A 65 -9.35 -0.85 -14.45
N ARG A 66 -9.07 -0.46 -13.21
CA ARG A 66 -10.09 0.00 -12.26
C ARG A 66 -9.78 1.41 -11.79
N LEU A 67 -10.79 2.27 -11.82
CA LEU A 67 -10.64 3.67 -11.44
C LEU A 67 -10.47 3.82 -9.92
N ALA A 68 -9.44 4.57 -9.53
CA ALA A 68 -9.13 4.90 -8.15
C ALA A 68 -8.90 6.41 -8.00
N LYS A 69 -9.29 6.93 -6.84
CA LYS A 69 -9.14 8.33 -6.46
C LYS A 69 -7.97 8.49 -5.51
N LEU A 70 -7.14 9.50 -5.74
CA LEU A 70 -6.03 9.87 -4.87
C LEU A 70 -6.55 10.28 -3.48
N VAL A 71 -5.89 9.76 -2.45
CA VAL A 71 -6.21 10.03 -1.04
C VAL A 71 -5.07 10.79 -0.38
N LEU A 72 -3.83 10.38 -0.64
CA LEU A 72 -2.63 10.99 -0.08
C LEU A 72 -1.52 10.98 -1.12
N ASP A 73 -0.82 12.11 -1.26
CA ASP A 73 0.42 12.24 -2.02
C ASP A 73 1.35 13.18 -1.24
N GLN A 74 2.19 12.63 -0.37
CA GLN A 74 2.95 13.44 0.57
C GLN A 74 4.30 12.83 0.93
N VAL A 75 5.28 13.70 1.19
CA VAL A 75 6.52 13.32 1.89
C VAL A 75 6.32 13.38 3.39
N MET A 76 6.54 12.25 4.06
CA MET A 76 6.48 12.10 5.51
C MET A 76 7.89 12.00 6.09
N THR A 77 8.13 12.68 7.22
CA THR A 77 9.40 12.61 7.97
C THR A 77 9.12 12.10 9.38
N GLY A 78 9.82 11.04 9.78
CA GLY A 78 9.66 10.40 11.08
C GLY A 78 10.50 11.08 12.19
N PRO A 79 10.08 10.96 13.46
CA PRO A 79 8.83 10.35 13.89
C PRO A 79 7.63 11.25 13.56
N CYS A 80 6.54 10.67 13.06
CA CYS A 80 5.30 11.39 12.79
C CYS A 80 4.09 10.71 13.45
N ASP A 81 2.93 11.35 13.35
CA ASP A 81 1.66 10.75 13.75
C ASP A 81 1.34 9.52 12.89
N SER A 82 0.54 8.62 13.45
CA SER A 82 0.12 7.42 12.75
C SER A 82 -0.93 7.76 11.69
N VAL A 83 -0.86 7.08 10.55
CA VAL A 83 -1.91 7.07 9.52
C VAL A 83 -2.72 5.78 9.62
N VAL A 84 -3.98 5.85 9.22
CA VAL A 84 -4.91 4.71 9.29
C VAL A 84 -5.61 4.58 7.95
N LEU A 85 -5.59 3.37 7.40
CA LEU A 85 -6.46 2.97 6.29
C LEU A 85 -7.51 1.99 6.78
N TYR A 86 -8.64 1.96 6.08
CA TYR A 86 -9.77 1.07 6.29
C TYR A 86 -10.01 0.22 5.03
N PRO A 87 -10.92 -0.76 5.07
CA PRO A 87 -11.15 -1.64 3.91
C PRO A 87 -11.53 -0.91 2.61
N ASN A 88 -12.23 0.23 2.69
CA ASN A 88 -12.75 0.96 1.53
C ASN A 88 -12.54 2.48 1.63
N SER A 89 -11.64 2.95 2.51
CA SER A 89 -11.39 4.38 2.72
C SER A 89 -10.06 4.62 3.41
N GLY A 90 -9.48 5.80 3.21
CA GLY A 90 -8.22 6.20 3.88
C GLY A 90 -6.98 5.76 3.13
N GLY A 91 -7.12 5.36 1.86
CA GLY A 91 -6.01 4.96 1.01
C GLY A 91 -5.66 3.49 1.17
N ASN A 92 -6.64 2.60 0.96
CA ASN A 92 -6.46 1.15 1.06
C ASN A 92 -5.37 0.64 0.11
N ILE A 93 -5.22 1.26 -1.06
CA ILE A 93 -4.13 0.97 -1.98
C ILE A 93 -3.04 2.01 -1.77
N HIS A 94 -1.83 1.60 -1.41
CA HIS A 94 -0.74 2.56 -1.21
C HIS A 94 0.63 2.05 -1.63
N ALA A 95 1.54 2.98 -1.84
CA ALA A 95 2.95 2.74 -2.08
C ALA A 95 3.80 3.57 -1.12
N PHE A 96 4.95 3.03 -0.73
CA PHE A 96 5.98 3.74 0.02
C PHE A 96 7.26 3.80 -0.81
N THR A 97 7.84 4.98 -0.96
CA THR A 97 9.15 5.18 -1.58
C THR A 97 10.07 5.88 -0.61
N ALA A 98 11.12 5.20 -0.16
CA ALA A 98 12.08 5.77 0.78
C ALA A 98 12.92 6.85 0.12
N ILE A 99 12.87 8.08 0.64
CA ILE A 99 13.76 9.18 0.24
C ILE A 99 15.10 9.04 0.97
N ASN A 100 15.04 8.72 2.26
CA ASN A 100 16.17 8.34 3.08
C ASN A 100 15.86 6.98 3.72
N SER A 101 16.90 6.28 4.21
CA SER A 101 16.69 5.08 5.01
C SER A 101 15.69 5.34 6.14
N CYS A 102 14.63 4.53 6.21
CA CYS A 102 13.50 4.75 7.10
C CYS A 102 12.99 3.42 7.68
N ALA A 103 12.15 3.52 8.71
CA ALA A 103 11.44 2.38 9.25
C ALA A 103 9.98 2.72 9.53
N ILE A 104 9.07 1.89 9.05
CA ILE A 104 7.62 2.03 9.25
C ILE A 104 7.12 0.83 10.06
N LEU A 105 6.42 1.11 11.16
CA LEU A 105 5.69 0.12 11.95
C LEU A 105 4.28 -0.01 11.37
N ASP A 106 3.90 -1.22 11.02
CA ASP A 106 2.55 -1.56 10.58
C ASP A 106 1.87 -2.51 11.57
N VAL A 107 0.59 -2.24 11.83
CA VAL A 107 -0.34 -3.12 12.55
C VAL A 107 -1.53 -3.40 11.64
N LEU A 108 -1.66 -4.64 11.19
CA LEU A 108 -2.68 -5.08 10.25
C LEU A 108 -3.78 -5.81 11.02
N ALA A 109 -5.04 -5.43 10.85
CA ALA A 109 -6.19 -6.04 11.51
C ALA A 109 -7.36 -6.28 10.54
N PRO A 110 -7.68 -7.55 10.19
CA PRO A 110 -6.87 -8.75 10.42
C PRO A 110 -5.59 -8.77 9.56
N PRO A 111 -4.69 -9.76 9.73
CA PRO A 111 -3.60 -9.98 8.79
C PRO A 111 -4.10 -10.46 7.42
N TYR A 112 -3.20 -10.39 6.43
CA TYR A 112 -3.34 -11.13 5.18
C TYR A 112 -3.56 -12.62 5.45
N CYS A 113 -4.36 -13.25 4.60
CA CYS A 113 -4.69 -14.66 4.66
C CYS A 113 -5.17 -15.13 3.28
N PRO A 114 -4.26 -15.58 2.40
CA PRO A 114 -4.60 -15.99 1.03
C PRO A 114 -5.68 -17.07 0.96
N SER A 115 -5.71 -18.00 1.92
CA SER A 115 -6.73 -19.06 1.99
C SER A 115 -8.15 -18.56 2.22
N THR A 116 -8.31 -17.33 2.70
CA THR A 116 -9.62 -16.68 2.88
C THR A 116 -9.82 -15.49 1.94
N GLY A 117 -9.01 -15.40 0.88
CA GLY A 117 -9.12 -14.37 -0.14
C GLY A 117 -8.39 -13.05 0.18
N ARG A 118 -7.81 -12.89 1.37
CA ARG A 118 -7.02 -11.71 1.75
C ARG A 118 -5.57 -11.85 1.31
N HIS A 119 -5.34 -11.89 0.00
CA HIS A 119 -3.98 -11.83 -0.55
C HIS A 119 -3.61 -10.36 -0.81
N CYS A 120 -2.32 -10.07 -0.81
CA CYS A 120 -1.82 -8.77 -1.21
C CYS A 120 -1.73 -8.73 -2.74
N THR A 121 -2.41 -7.78 -3.36
CA THR A 121 -2.39 -7.56 -4.80
C THR A 121 -1.64 -6.29 -5.11
N TYR A 122 -0.82 -6.30 -6.15
CA TYR A 122 0.00 -5.17 -6.56
C TYR A 122 -0.55 -4.51 -7.82
N TYR A 123 -0.38 -3.19 -7.91
CA TYR A 123 -0.96 -2.38 -8.99
C TYR A 123 0.07 -1.47 -9.67
N ARG A 124 -0.18 -1.16 -10.93
CA ARG A 124 0.42 -0.01 -11.62
C ARG A 124 -0.64 1.05 -11.82
N ALA A 125 -0.26 2.30 -11.58
CA ALA A 125 -1.11 3.46 -11.84
C ALA A 125 -0.84 4.03 -13.23
N PHE A 126 -1.92 4.32 -13.94
CA PHE A 126 -1.93 5.01 -15.22
C PHE A 126 -2.79 6.27 -15.11
N PRO A 127 -2.40 7.41 -15.72
CA PRO A 127 -3.23 8.60 -15.75
C PRO A 127 -4.64 8.30 -16.26
N TYR A 128 -5.67 8.93 -15.72
CA TYR A 128 -7.05 8.76 -16.16
C TYR A 128 -7.19 8.90 -17.69
N SER A 129 -6.65 9.99 -18.25
CA SER A 129 -6.71 10.32 -19.67
C SER A 129 -6.09 9.25 -20.58
N SER A 130 -5.15 8.45 -20.06
CA SER A 130 -4.45 7.43 -20.84
C SER A 130 -5.32 6.21 -21.17
N LEU A 131 -6.37 5.95 -20.38
CA LEU A 131 -7.23 4.76 -20.55
C LEU A 131 -8.73 5.12 -20.62
N ALA A 132 -9.13 6.36 -20.37
CA ALA A 132 -10.54 6.78 -20.38
C ALA A 132 -11.28 6.42 -21.69
N ALA A 133 -10.64 6.66 -22.84
CA ALA A 133 -11.23 6.37 -24.15
C ALA A 133 -11.44 4.85 -24.40
N GLU A 134 -10.51 4.01 -23.92
CA GLU A 134 -10.61 2.54 -24.05
C GLU A 134 -11.67 1.96 -23.12
N MET A 135 -11.88 2.61 -21.96
CA MET A 135 -12.84 2.19 -20.95
C MET A 135 -14.26 2.71 -21.21
N HIS A 136 -14.47 3.47 -22.27
CA HIS A 136 -15.73 4.17 -22.56
C HIS A 136 -16.24 4.98 -21.36
N ASP A 137 -15.31 5.57 -20.60
CA ASP A 137 -15.62 6.44 -19.47
C ASP A 137 -15.75 7.88 -19.96
N ASP A 138 -16.99 8.32 -20.18
CA ASP A 138 -17.31 9.69 -20.61
C ASP A 138 -17.47 10.66 -19.42
N ASN A 139 -17.01 10.27 -18.22
CA ASN A 139 -17.12 11.14 -17.05
C ASN A 139 -16.10 12.28 -17.10
N ASN A 140 -16.58 13.47 -17.44
CA ASN A 140 -15.76 14.68 -17.53
C ASN A 140 -15.37 15.28 -16.17
N ASP A 141 -15.85 14.71 -15.06
CA ASP A 141 -15.50 15.20 -13.71
C ASP A 141 -14.18 14.60 -13.17
N TYR A 142 -13.59 13.62 -13.87
CA TYR A 142 -12.31 13.03 -13.49
C TYR A 142 -11.14 13.70 -14.21
N ASP A 143 -10.07 13.94 -13.44
CA ASP A 143 -8.83 14.57 -13.89
C ASP A 143 -7.61 13.70 -13.55
N ASP A 144 -6.49 13.94 -14.25
CA ASP A 144 -5.24 13.22 -14.05
C ASP A 144 -4.51 13.58 -12.74
N GLU A 145 -4.91 14.65 -12.04
CA GLU A 145 -4.32 15.04 -10.76
C GLU A 145 -4.86 14.19 -9.61
N ASN A 146 -6.13 13.79 -9.69
CA ASN A 146 -6.86 13.13 -8.62
C ASN A 146 -7.30 11.70 -8.94
N TYR A 147 -7.31 11.29 -10.21
CA TYR A 147 -7.83 9.99 -10.61
C TYR A 147 -6.82 9.23 -11.47
N VAL A 148 -6.73 7.93 -11.20
CA VAL A 148 -5.87 7.00 -11.94
C VAL A 148 -6.61 5.71 -12.21
N TYR A 149 -6.23 5.05 -13.30
CA TYR A 149 -6.56 3.66 -13.50
C TYR A 149 -5.47 2.79 -12.88
N LEU A 150 -5.88 1.87 -12.00
CA LEU A 150 -5.00 0.85 -11.44
C LEU A 150 -5.19 -0.46 -12.20
N VAL A 151 -4.08 -1.06 -12.61
CA VAL A 151 -4.05 -2.36 -13.28
C VAL A 151 -3.21 -3.31 -12.45
N GLU A 152 -3.73 -4.49 -12.17
CA GLU A 152 -2.99 -5.53 -11.45
C GLU A 152 -1.71 -5.90 -12.20
N TYR A 153 -0.62 -6.10 -11.46
CA TYR A 153 0.63 -6.56 -12.04
C TYR A 153 1.42 -7.42 -11.05
N LYS A 154 2.32 -8.23 -11.58
CA LYS A 154 3.34 -8.90 -10.78
C LYS A 154 4.52 -7.95 -10.58
N PRO A 155 4.93 -7.63 -9.33
CA PRO A 155 6.17 -6.91 -9.08
C PRO A 155 7.36 -7.56 -9.78
N PRO A 156 8.36 -6.77 -10.21
CA PRO A 156 9.57 -7.32 -10.81
C PRO A 156 10.31 -8.20 -9.80
N ASP A 157 11.10 -9.16 -10.29
CA ASP A 157 11.77 -10.15 -9.44
C ASP A 157 12.85 -9.53 -8.52
N ASP A 158 13.25 -8.27 -8.75
CA ASP A 158 14.16 -7.50 -7.91
C ASP A 158 13.46 -6.79 -6.73
N PHE A 159 12.12 -6.75 -6.71
CA PHE A 159 11.38 -6.38 -5.50
C PHE A 159 11.42 -7.53 -4.49
N VAL A 160 12.32 -7.41 -3.53
CA VAL A 160 12.53 -8.43 -2.50
C VAL A 160 12.38 -7.81 -1.12
N VAL A 161 11.45 -8.38 -0.34
CA VAL A 161 11.33 -8.16 1.10
C VAL A 161 11.91 -9.38 1.81
N GLN A 162 12.97 -9.17 2.59
CA GLN A 162 13.64 -10.24 3.33
C GLN A 162 13.19 -10.24 4.79
N ASN A 163 13.08 -11.42 5.39
CA ASN A 163 12.82 -11.53 6.82
C ASN A 163 14.08 -11.14 7.60
N GLY A 164 13.96 -10.13 8.46
CA GLY A 164 14.96 -9.79 9.45
C GLY A 164 14.63 -10.35 10.84
N VAL A 165 15.57 -10.19 11.77
CA VAL A 165 15.39 -10.62 13.17
C VAL A 165 15.14 -9.40 14.05
N TYR A 166 14.01 -9.38 14.74
CA TYR A 166 13.74 -8.36 15.75
C TYR A 166 14.61 -8.60 17.00
N THR A 167 15.46 -7.63 17.35
CA THR A 167 16.40 -7.70 18.48
C THR A 167 16.09 -6.68 19.58
N GLY A 168 14.92 -6.02 19.50
CA GLY A 168 14.46 -5.06 20.50
C GLY A 168 13.89 -5.73 21.77
N PRO A 169 13.31 -4.92 22.69
CA PRO A 169 12.66 -5.44 23.89
C PRO A 169 11.58 -6.47 23.57
N LYS A 170 11.48 -7.53 24.38
CA LYS A 170 10.49 -8.59 24.15
C LYS A 170 9.07 -8.03 24.13
N VAL A 171 8.34 -8.32 23.04
CA VAL A 171 6.88 -8.22 22.98
C VAL A 171 6.32 -9.37 23.82
N LYS A 172 5.54 -9.04 24.86
CA LYS A 172 4.92 -10.01 25.78
C LYS A 172 3.45 -10.17 25.48
#